data_AF-A0A960XQL3-F1
#
_entry.id   AF-A0A960XQL3-F1
#
_cell.length_a   1.000
_cell.length_b   1.000
_cell.length_c   1.000
_cell.angle_alpha   90.00
_cell.angle_beta   90.00
_cell.angle_gamma   90.00
#
_symmetry.space_group_name_H-M   'P 1'
#
loop_
_entity.id
_entity.type
_entity.pdbx_description
1 polymer ?
#
loop_
_entity_poly.entity_id
_entity_poly.type
_entity_poly.pdbx_seq_one_letter_code
_entity_poly.pdbx_strand_id
1 'polypeptide(L)'
;VLRIKGKPTAKDIFARPRPLRWDNEAATGKWNATDANWSGKTWNNSHPDTAVFAHPGGGEIQIAGDIRVQDLRFDADGYHVAGGTLTISGAGDTFITANKDAVISSTLIGGILRKDGRSTLTLRGANQHGGGTVIEEGTLEVESLGDGSSNLGSGWLAMDRNSTLRYLGRGSESTRRDLWINNISGTRSFDVAHESASITLAGGRSEISRPIRKTGAGALTIGYAISGDAPVAVDGGLLTLTAPNSSIGNTTVHQGRIVLTNSGFADQSTVTIAEKASISLDFTGDDRVAKVILAGTTHTAPGRYDATTFPAFFSGSGSLVIPGNAEP
;
A
#
# COMPACT_ATOMS: atom_id res chain seq x y z
N VAL A 1 39.76 -4.50 44.53
CA VAL A 1 38.49 -5.09 45.01
C VAL A 1 37.34 -4.19 44.60
N LEU A 2 36.76 -4.43 43.43
CA LEU A 2 35.59 -3.72 42.94
C LEU A 2 34.43 -4.73 42.95
N ARG A 3 33.52 -4.59 43.93
CA ARG A 3 32.37 -5.48 44.11
C ARG A 3 31.34 -5.19 43.00
N ILE A 4 31.19 -6.13 42.07
CA ILE A 4 30.07 -6.17 41.13
C ILE A 4 28.79 -6.44 41.96
N LYS A 5 27.97 -5.41 42.15
CA LYS A 5 26.62 -5.56 42.70
C LYS A 5 25.65 -5.90 41.56
N GLY A 6 25.01 -7.07 41.68
CA GLY A 6 23.77 -7.41 41.00
C GLY A 6 23.92 -8.02 39.60
N LYS A 7 24.00 -9.35 39.52
CA LYS A 7 23.53 -10.05 38.32
C LYS A 7 22.03 -9.76 38.18
N PRO A 8 21.53 -9.30 37.01
CA PRO A 8 20.09 -9.25 36.80
C PRO A 8 19.53 -10.68 36.96
N THR A 9 18.52 -10.84 37.81
CA THR A 9 17.84 -12.12 37.97
C THR A 9 17.05 -12.41 36.70
N ALA A 10 17.06 -13.67 36.26
CA ALA A 10 16.46 -14.15 35.01
C ALA A 10 14.92 -14.08 34.95
N LYS A 11 14.28 -13.18 35.71
CA LYS A 11 12.81 -13.03 35.77
C LYS A 11 12.27 -11.88 34.91
N ASP A 12 13.15 -10.97 34.45
CA ASP A 12 12.82 -9.89 33.50
C ASP A 12 13.39 -10.18 32.10
N ILE A 13 13.49 -11.45 31.73
CA ILE A 13 13.69 -11.83 30.33
C ILE A 13 12.37 -11.50 29.63
N PHE A 14 12.38 -10.44 28.80
CA PHE A 14 11.32 -10.04 27.85
C PHE A 14 10.25 -11.11 27.67
N ALA A 15 9.18 -11.04 28.47
CA ALA A 15 8.04 -11.92 28.27
C ALA A 15 7.54 -11.62 26.86
N ARG A 16 7.67 -12.60 25.95
CA ARG A 16 7.15 -12.44 24.60
C ARG A 16 5.66 -12.08 24.72
N PRO A 17 5.16 -11.15 23.89
CA PRO A 17 3.74 -10.85 23.81
C PRO A 17 2.97 -12.15 23.68
N ARG A 18 2.00 -12.38 24.57
CA ARG A 18 1.23 -13.63 24.56
C ARG A 18 0.03 -13.45 23.65
N PRO A 19 -0.35 -14.46 22.86
CA PRO A 19 -1.62 -14.43 22.16
C PRO A 19 -2.77 -14.62 23.16
N LEU A 20 -3.65 -13.63 23.23
CA LEU A 20 -4.92 -13.70 23.96
C LEU A 20 -6.06 -13.80 22.95
N ARG A 21 -6.90 -14.83 23.09
CA ARG A 21 -8.02 -15.06 22.16
C ARG A 21 -9.28 -14.38 22.67
N TRP A 22 -9.88 -13.56 21.82
CA TRP A 22 -11.18 -12.97 22.09
C TRP A 22 -12.27 -14.04 22.01
N ASP A 23 -13.06 -14.16 23.06
CA ASP A 23 -14.24 -15.05 23.14
C ASP A 23 -15.48 -14.37 23.70
N ASN A 24 -15.40 -13.10 24.11
CA ASN A 24 -16.53 -12.35 24.67
C ASN A 24 -17.24 -13.11 25.82
N GLU A 25 -16.49 -13.85 26.64
CA GLU A 25 -17.06 -14.69 27.71
C GLU A 25 -17.89 -13.88 28.73
N ALA A 26 -17.52 -12.63 29.01
CA ALA A 26 -18.29 -11.74 29.88
C ALA A 26 -19.55 -11.18 29.22
N ALA A 27 -19.79 -11.47 27.93
CA ALA A 27 -20.94 -11.03 27.13
C ALA A 27 -21.15 -9.51 27.09
N THR A 28 -20.08 -8.72 27.23
CA THR A 28 -20.17 -7.25 27.22
C THR A 28 -19.93 -6.65 25.85
N GLY A 29 -19.31 -7.39 24.91
CA GLY A 29 -18.85 -6.87 23.62
C GLY A 29 -17.71 -5.84 23.74
N LYS A 30 -17.18 -5.62 24.95
CA LYS A 30 -16.22 -4.57 25.24
C LYS A 30 -14.80 -5.10 25.35
N TRP A 31 -13.88 -4.41 24.69
CA TRP A 31 -12.46 -4.52 24.98
C TRP A 31 -12.08 -3.46 26.00
N ASN A 32 -11.90 -3.90 27.25
CA ASN A 32 -11.43 -3.10 28.38
C ASN A 32 -10.50 -3.95 29.26
N ALA A 33 -9.99 -3.36 30.35
CA ALA A 33 -9.09 -4.02 31.29
C ALA A 33 -9.81 -4.77 32.44
N THR A 34 -11.14 -4.80 32.46
CA THR A 34 -11.94 -5.32 33.58
C THR A 34 -12.74 -6.56 33.22
N ASP A 35 -13.18 -6.69 31.98
CA ASP A 35 -14.03 -7.78 31.51
C ASP A 35 -13.17 -8.95 31.05
N ALA A 36 -13.55 -10.15 31.46
CA ALA A 36 -12.83 -11.38 31.15
C ALA A 36 -13.14 -11.92 29.75
N ASN A 37 -13.00 -11.09 28.70
CA ASN A 37 -13.34 -11.43 27.31
C ASN A 37 -12.19 -12.11 26.53
N TRP A 38 -11.16 -12.58 27.24
CA TRP A 38 -9.93 -13.14 26.66
C TRP A 38 -9.61 -14.54 27.19
N SER A 39 -10.58 -15.46 27.12
CA SER A 39 -10.46 -16.84 27.64
C SER A 39 -10.19 -16.86 29.14
N GLY A 40 -11.14 -16.31 29.89
CA GLY A 40 -11.08 -16.17 31.34
C GLY A 40 -10.09 -15.13 31.85
N LYS A 41 -9.55 -14.26 30.99
CA LYS A 41 -8.58 -13.21 31.36
C LYS A 41 -9.07 -11.82 30.98
N THR A 42 -8.61 -10.82 31.73
CA THR A 42 -8.76 -9.40 31.39
C THR A 42 -7.57 -8.91 30.56
N TRP A 43 -7.76 -7.82 29.81
CA TRP A 43 -6.68 -7.22 29.03
C TRP A 43 -5.67 -6.48 29.93
N ASN A 44 -4.38 -6.59 29.60
CA ASN A 44 -3.30 -5.91 30.32
C ASN A 44 -2.61 -4.84 29.47
N ASN A 45 -2.82 -3.57 29.80
CA ASN A 45 -2.19 -2.45 29.11
C ASN A 45 -0.72 -2.20 29.47
N SER A 46 -0.26 -2.67 30.64
CA SER A 46 1.11 -2.44 31.11
C SER A 46 2.13 -3.29 30.37
N HIS A 47 1.72 -4.48 29.91
CA HIS A 47 2.50 -5.38 29.08
C HIS A 47 1.62 -5.84 27.93
N PRO A 48 1.51 -5.02 26.86
CA PRO A 48 0.50 -5.25 25.85
C PRO A 48 0.75 -6.58 25.13
N ASP A 49 -0.28 -7.39 25.07
CA ASP A 49 -0.28 -8.72 24.46
C ASP A 49 -0.70 -8.66 22.98
N THR A 50 -0.71 -9.82 22.32
CA THR A 50 -1.27 -9.98 20.97
C THR A 50 -2.75 -10.31 21.07
N ALA A 51 -3.62 -9.47 20.51
CA ALA A 51 -5.06 -9.75 20.43
C ALA A 51 -5.38 -10.66 19.25
N VAL A 52 -6.04 -11.79 19.50
CA VAL A 52 -6.38 -12.80 18.48
C VAL A 52 -7.89 -12.97 18.36
N PHE A 53 -8.42 -12.67 17.18
CA PHE A 53 -9.83 -12.79 16.82
C PHE A 53 -10.02 -13.98 15.88
N ALA A 54 -10.38 -15.14 16.45
CA ALA A 54 -10.33 -16.42 15.74
C ALA A 54 -11.63 -17.24 15.84
N HIS A 55 -12.62 -16.80 16.60
CA HIS A 55 -13.88 -17.53 16.75
C HIS A 55 -14.82 -17.22 15.57
N PRO A 56 -15.45 -18.24 14.96
CA PRO A 56 -16.48 -18.02 13.94
C PRO A 56 -17.65 -17.19 14.47
N GLY A 57 -18.26 -16.41 13.59
CA GLY A 57 -19.41 -15.55 13.93
C GLY A 57 -19.06 -14.09 14.17
N GLY A 58 -17.78 -13.78 14.45
CA GLY A 58 -17.26 -12.42 14.51
C GLY A 58 -18.09 -11.50 15.44
N GLY A 59 -18.14 -10.22 15.08
CA GLY A 59 -18.93 -9.21 15.77
C GLY A 59 -18.17 -7.90 15.99
N GLU A 60 -18.92 -6.89 16.42
CA GLU A 60 -18.35 -5.63 16.85
C GLU A 60 -17.64 -5.80 18.21
N ILE A 61 -16.43 -5.26 18.31
CA ILE A 61 -15.61 -5.21 19.51
C ILE A 61 -15.43 -3.75 19.87
N GLN A 62 -16.18 -3.31 20.88
CA GLN A 62 -16.19 -1.94 21.33
C GLN A 62 -14.98 -1.68 22.23
N ILE A 63 -14.03 -0.87 21.79
CA ILE A 63 -12.97 -0.37 22.68
C ILE A 63 -13.62 0.55 23.72
N ALA A 64 -13.43 0.21 24.99
CA ALA A 64 -13.98 0.91 26.14
C ALA A 64 -12.87 1.28 27.11
N GLY A 65 -12.25 2.44 26.86
CA GLY A 65 -11.07 2.94 27.58
C GLY A 65 -9.82 2.93 26.72
N ASP A 66 -8.67 3.22 27.33
CA ASP A 66 -7.38 3.19 26.65
C ASP A 66 -6.90 1.74 26.52
N ILE A 67 -6.81 1.24 25.30
CA ILE A 67 -6.27 -0.09 25.01
C ILE A 67 -4.92 0.06 24.31
N ARG A 68 -3.91 -0.64 24.84
CA ARG A 68 -2.59 -0.78 24.22
C ARG A 68 -2.37 -2.21 23.78
N VAL A 69 -1.87 -2.38 22.55
CA VAL A 69 -1.61 -3.67 21.91
C VAL A 69 -0.17 -3.78 21.47
N GLN A 70 0.36 -5.00 21.48
CA GLN A 70 1.58 -5.29 20.74
C GLN A 70 1.24 -5.58 19.29
N ASP A 71 0.36 -6.57 19.07
CA ASP A 71 -0.07 -7.03 17.76
C ASP A 71 -1.58 -7.37 17.75
N LEU A 72 -2.17 -7.43 16.56
CA LEU A 72 -3.51 -7.93 16.33
C LEU A 72 -3.50 -9.02 15.26
N ARG A 73 -4.37 -10.01 15.42
CA ARG A 73 -4.54 -11.09 14.45
C ARG A 73 -6.02 -11.39 14.23
N PHE A 74 -6.46 -11.30 12.98
CA PHE A 74 -7.82 -11.67 12.55
C PHE A 74 -7.75 -12.98 11.76
N ASP A 75 -8.17 -14.07 12.40
CA ASP A 75 -8.16 -15.44 11.87
C ASP A 75 -9.54 -15.96 11.46
N ALA A 76 -10.62 -15.24 11.79
CA ALA A 76 -11.98 -15.52 11.36
C ALA A 76 -12.65 -14.25 10.81
N ASP A 77 -13.66 -14.45 9.96
CA ASP A 77 -14.39 -13.36 9.30
C ASP A 77 -15.36 -12.66 10.26
N GLY A 78 -15.71 -11.41 9.93
CA GLY A 78 -16.80 -10.68 10.59
C GLY A 78 -16.41 -9.86 11.82
N TYR A 79 -15.12 -9.71 12.12
CA TYR A 79 -14.66 -8.88 13.23
C TYR A 79 -14.55 -7.40 12.85
N HIS A 80 -15.11 -6.55 13.70
CA HIS A 80 -15.06 -5.10 13.57
C HIS A 80 -14.64 -4.47 14.91
N VAL A 81 -13.45 -3.90 14.97
CA VAL A 81 -12.98 -3.17 16.18
C VAL A 81 -13.42 -1.72 16.05
N ALA A 82 -14.19 -1.23 17.01
CA ALA A 82 -14.85 0.08 16.93
C ALA A 82 -14.76 0.88 18.23
N GLY A 83 -14.97 2.19 18.08
CA GLY A 83 -14.94 3.19 19.13
C GLY A 83 -13.58 3.34 19.84
N GLY A 84 -13.51 4.28 20.78
CA GLY A 84 -12.31 4.54 21.56
C GLY A 84 -11.03 4.77 20.74
N THR A 85 -9.90 4.66 21.44
CA THR A 85 -8.56 4.78 20.87
C THR A 85 -7.80 3.48 21.10
N LEU A 86 -7.19 2.97 20.04
CA LEU A 86 -6.27 1.83 20.10
C LEU A 86 -4.83 2.33 19.97
N THR A 87 -4.05 2.17 21.03
CA THR A 87 -2.62 2.49 21.01
C THR A 87 -1.83 1.31 20.45
N ILE A 88 -1.34 1.44 19.21
CA ILE A 88 -0.35 0.52 18.63
C ILE A 88 1.02 0.86 19.19
N SER A 89 1.82 -0.16 19.50
CA SER A 89 2.96 -0.04 20.40
C SER A 89 3.92 1.08 19.99
N GLY A 90 4.30 1.95 20.93
CA GLY A 90 5.23 3.06 20.67
C GLY A 90 6.72 2.67 20.73
N ALA A 91 7.05 1.39 20.95
CA ALA A 91 8.42 0.91 21.18
C ALA A 91 8.94 -0.03 20.07
N GLY A 92 8.19 -0.17 18.98
CA GLY A 92 8.54 -1.02 17.85
C GLY A 92 7.41 -1.08 16.82
N ASP A 93 7.50 -2.05 15.93
CA ASP A 93 6.46 -2.33 14.94
C ASP A 93 5.28 -3.05 15.59
N THR A 94 4.06 -2.65 15.25
CA THR A 94 2.85 -3.41 15.55
C THR A 94 2.36 -4.09 14.29
N PHE A 95 2.27 -5.42 14.33
CA PHE A 95 1.67 -6.18 13.24
C PHE A 95 0.16 -6.29 13.45
N ILE A 96 -0.59 -5.95 12.41
CA ILE A 96 -2.01 -6.28 12.26
C ILE A 96 -2.11 -7.32 11.14
N THR A 97 -2.18 -8.59 11.53
CA THR A 97 -2.27 -9.72 10.60
C THR A 97 -3.72 -10.02 10.29
N ALA A 98 -4.17 -9.68 9.07
CA ALA A 98 -5.49 -10.05 8.55
C ALA A 98 -5.38 -11.34 7.73
N ASN A 99 -5.56 -12.50 8.37
CA ASN A 99 -5.74 -13.77 7.66
C ASN A 99 -7.17 -13.91 7.12
N LYS A 100 -8.10 -13.15 7.68
CA LYS A 100 -9.49 -12.96 7.26
C LYS A 100 -9.83 -11.48 7.21
N ASP A 101 -10.90 -11.14 6.48
CA ASP A 101 -11.28 -9.75 6.32
C ASP A 101 -11.71 -9.15 7.67
N ALA A 102 -11.22 -7.95 7.96
CA ALA A 102 -11.47 -7.28 9.23
C ALA A 102 -11.57 -5.77 9.06
N VAL A 103 -12.31 -5.13 9.97
CA VAL A 103 -12.49 -3.68 9.99
C VAL A 103 -11.98 -3.10 11.31
N ILE A 104 -11.27 -1.99 11.25
CA ILE A 104 -10.94 -1.16 12.42
C ILE A 104 -11.47 0.25 12.18
N SER A 105 -12.47 0.64 12.96
CA SER A 105 -13.03 2.00 13.00
C SER A 105 -12.52 2.84 14.17
N SER A 106 -11.82 2.24 15.14
CA SER A 106 -11.16 2.96 16.23
C SER A 106 -10.03 3.85 15.72
N THR A 107 -9.75 4.95 16.44
CA THR A 107 -8.57 5.78 16.17
C THR A 107 -7.31 5.03 16.59
N LEU A 108 -6.38 4.85 15.66
CA LEU A 108 -5.05 4.29 15.94
C LEU A 108 -4.09 5.42 16.32
N ILE A 109 -3.38 5.27 17.43
CA ILE A 109 -2.28 6.16 17.85
C ILE A 109 -1.02 5.36 18.15
N GLY A 110 0.14 6.03 18.12
CA GLY A 110 1.42 5.43 18.51
C GLY A 110 2.39 5.23 17.34
N GLY A 111 3.03 4.06 17.29
CA GLY A 111 4.20 3.74 16.47
C GLY A 111 3.91 3.36 15.00
N ILE A 112 4.65 2.39 14.50
CA ILE A 112 4.54 1.89 13.12
C ILE A 112 3.42 0.85 13.04
N LEU A 113 2.52 1.01 12.07
CA LEU A 113 1.54 0.01 11.70
C LEU A 113 2.10 -0.87 10.57
N ARG A 114 2.18 -2.18 10.77
CA ARG A 114 2.43 -3.16 9.70
C ARG A 114 1.20 -4.01 9.44
N LYS A 115 0.54 -3.81 8.30
CA LYS A 115 -0.53 -4.68 7.82
C LYS A 115 0.07 -5.91 7.15
N ASP A 116 -0.18 -7.09 7.69
CA ASP A 116 0.23 -8.38 7.12
C ASP A 116 -0.99 -9.31 6.91
N GLY A 117 -0.76 -10.51 6.37
CA GLY A 117 -1.80 -11.47 6.03
C GLY A 117 -2.49 -11.13 4.70
N ARG A 118 -2.94 -12.17 3.99
CA ARG A 118 -3.39 -12.05 2.59
C ARG A 118 -4.75 -11.39 2.40
N SER A 119 -5.53 -11.24 3.46
CA SER A 119 -6.89 -10.72 3.41
C SER A 119 -6.91 -9.20 3.57
N THR A 120 -8.11 -8.63 3.51
CA THR A 120 -8.34 -7.18 3.58
C THR A 120 -8.41 -6.71 5.03
N LEU A 121 -7.66 -5.67 5.35
CA LEU A 121 -7.92 -4.85 6.54
C LEU A 121 -8.51 -3.52 6.07
N THR A 122 -9.71 -3.19 6.50
CA THR A 122 -10.32 -1.89 6.26
C THR A 122 -10.09 -0.97 7.46
N LEU A 123 -9.42 0.16 7.25
CA LEU A 123 -9.28 1.21 8.26
C LEU A 123 -10.28 2.33 7.97
N ARG A 124 -11.14 2.62 8.95
CA ARG A 124 -12.14 3.71 8.87
C ARG A 124 -11.88 4.83 9.87
N GLY A 125 -11.05 4.58 10.89
CA GLY A 125 -10.69 5.59 11.89
C GLY A 125 -9.86 6.73 11.32
N ALA A 126 -10.03 7.93 11.88
CA ALA A 126 -9.16 9.08 11.64
C ALA A 126 -7.86 8.91 12.44
N ASN A 127 -6.92 8.16 11.88
CA ASN A 127 -5.75 7.67 12.61
C ASN A 127 -4.71 8.76 12.84
N GLN A 128 -3.96 8.64 13.93
CA GLN A 128 -2.94 9.62 14.37
C GLN A 128 -1.60 8.96 14.73
N HIS A 129 -1.39 7.69 14.36
CA HIS A 129 -0.07 7.08 14.47
C HIS A 129 0.93 7.76 13.53
N GLY A 130 2.08 8.14 14.08
CA GLY A 130 3.10 8.94 13.39
C GLY A 130 4.27 8.11 12.87
N GLY A 131 4.40 6.85 13.29
CA GLY A 131 5.53 6.00 12.93
C GLY A 131 5.56 5.61 11.46
N GLY A 132 4.41 5.61 10.78
CA GLY A 132 4.25 5.18 9.39
C GLY A 132 3.33 3.95 9.26
N THR A 133 2.99 3.64 8.03
CA THR A 133 2.18 2.48 7.64
C THR A 133 2.92 1.65 6.61
N VAL A 134 3.11 0.36 6.89
CA VAL A 134 3.66 -0.62 5.96
C VAL A 134 2.55 -1.60 5.57
N ILE A 135 2.33 -1.79 4.27
CA ILE A 135 1.49 -2.87 3.76
C ILE A 135 2.41 -3.99 3.32
N GLU A 136 2.55 -5.00 4.16
CA GLU A 136 3.46 -6.13 3.95
C GLU A 136 2.95 -7.11 2.89
N GLU A 137 1.66 -7.46 2.95
CA GLU A 137 0.97 -8.33 2.00
C GLU A 137 -0.56 -8.12 2.12
N GLY A 138 -1.31 -8.56 1.12
CA GLY A 138 -2.76 -8.48 1.10
C GLY A 138 -3.25 -7.05 0.82
N THR A 139 -4.48 -6.73 1.24
CA THR A 139 -5.09 -5.43 0.97
C THR A 139 -5.24 -4.61 2.23
N LEU A 140 -4.77 -3.35 2.19
CA LEU A 140 -5.18 -2.31 3.12
C LEU A 140 -6.19 -1.41 2.41
N GLU A 141 -7.39 -1.34 2.96
CA GLU A 141 -8.49 -0.55 2.40
C GLU A 141 -8.72 0.70 3.25
N VAL A 142 -8.86 1.84 2.57
CA VAL A 142 -9.02 3.16 3.18
C VAL A 142 -10.01 4.02 2.39
N GLU A 143 -10.63 4.99 3.06
CA GLU A 143 -11.50 5.99 2.45
C GLU A 143 -10.86 7.39 2.42
N SER A 144 -9.75 7.58 3.15
CA SER A 144 -8.97 8.81 3.19
C SER A 144 -7.46 8.53 3.33
N LEU A 145 -6.67 9.28 2.55
CA LEU A 145 -5.22 9.22 2.36
C LEU A 145 -4.50 10.54 2.70
N GLY A 146 -5.25 11.65 2.80
CA GLY A 146 -4.70 13.00 2.93
C GLY A 146 -3.69 13.23 4.06
N ASP A 147 -2.96 14.34 3.97
CA ASP A 147 -1.97 14.77 4.97
C ASP A 147 -2.67 15.32 6.22
N GLY A 148 -3.00 14.43 7.16
CA GLY A 148 -3.72 14.76 8.38
C GLY A 148 -4.14 13.51 9.14
N SER A 149 -5.25 13.58 9.88
CA SER A 149 -5.87 12.40 10.50
C SER A 149 -6.63 11.56 9.45
N SER A 150 -5.88 10.98 8.52
CA SER A 150 -6.40 10.06 7.50
C SER A 150 -6.41 8.62 8.02
N ASN A 151 -6.92 7.67 7.23
CA ASN A 151 -6.89 6.27 7.63
C ASN A 151 -5.46 5.71 7.69
N LEU A 152 -4.47 6.35 7.05
CA LEU A 152 -3.06 5.92 7.09
C LEU A 152 -2.23 6.51 8.22
N GLY A 153 -2.81 7.33 9.11
CA GLY A 153 -2.07 8.02 10.18
C GLY A 153 -1.41 9.31 9.69
N SER A 154 -0.31 9.78 10.27
CA SER A 154 0.42 11.00 9.83
C SER A 154 1.85 10.70 9.35
N GLY A 155 2.31 9.46 9.53
CA GLY A 155 3.63 9.02 9.09
C GLY A 155 3.70 8.65 7.62
N TRP A 156 4.79 7.99 7.27
CA TRP A 156 5.15 7.65 5.92
C TRP A 156 4.47 6.35 5.42
N LEU A 157 4.53 6.05 4.12
CA LEU A 157 3.92 4.84 3.53
C LEU A 157 4.99 3.92 2.89
N ALA A 158 4.96 2.64 3.23
CA ALA A 158 5.72 1.63 2.51
C ALA A 158 4.81 0.47 2.06
N MET A 159 5.16 -0.15 0.93
CA MET A 159 4.42 -1.27 0.39
C MET A 159 5.38 -2.38 -0.02
N ASP A 160 5.10 -3.61 0.44
CA ASP A 160 5.93 -4.79 0.26
C ASP A 160 5.21 -5.97 -0.38
N ARG A 161 5.96 -7.02 -0.74
CA ARG A 161 5.50 -8.26 -1.41
C ARG A 161 4.38 -8.01 -2.43
N ASN A 162 3.28 -8.75 -2.30
CA ASN A 162 2.05 -8.59 -3.06
C ASN A 162 1.03 -7.84 -2.19
N SER A 163 1.23 -6.54 -2.09
CA SER A 163 0.36 -5.63 -1.33
C SER A 163 -0.54 -4.83 -2.25
N THR A 164 -1.70 -4.45 -1.73
CA THR A 164 -2.64 -3.53 -2.37
C THR A 164 -3.02 -2.43 -1.38
N LEU A 165 -2.84 -1.17 -1.78
CA LEU A 165 -3.51 -0.04 -1.17
C LEU A 165 -4.79 0.23 -1.98
N ARG A 166 -5.95 -0.03 -1.37
CA ARG A 166 -7.26 0.22 -1.99
C ARG A 166 -7.88 1.47 -1.40
N TYR A 167 -8.23 2.41 -2.27
CA TYR A 167 -8.96 3.62 -1.92
C TYR A 167 -10.41 3.51 -2.37
N LEU A 168 -11.32 3.58 -1.40
CA LEU A 168 -12.77 3.58 -1.60
C LEU A 168 -13.39 4.97 -1.56
N GLY A 169 -12.61 6.01 -1.26
CA GLY A 169 -13.10 7.38 -1.34
C GLY A 169 -13.54 7.72 -2.77
N ARG A 170 -14.54 8.60 -2.89
CA ARG A 170 -15.11 9.00 -4.19
C ARG A 170 -14.60 10.35 -4.71
N GLY A 171 -13.94 11.10 -3.83
CA GLY A 171 -13.39 12.42 -4.13
C GLY A 171 -11.90 12.38 -4.46
N SER A 172 -11.39 13.55 -4.83
CA SER A 172 -9.97 13.74 -5.08
C SER A 172 -9.21 13.99 -3.77
N GLU A 173 -8.13 13.26 -3.55
CA GLU A 173 -7.23 13.47 -2.42
C GLU A 173 -5.77 13.55 -2.85
N SER A 174 -4.96 14.26 -2.08
CA SER A 174 -3.52 14.33 -2.27
C SER A 174 -2.78 14.12 -0.95
N THR A 175 -1.58 13.56 -1.05
CA THR A 175 -0.70 13.29 0.09
C THR A 175 0.75 13.55 -0.28
N ARG A 176 1.48 14.13 0.68
CA ARG A 176 2.92 14.43 0.66
C ARG A 176 3.72 13.45 1.51
N ARG A 177 3.15 12.30 1.85
CA ARG A 177 3.86 11.28 2.61
C ARG A 177 5.01 10.73 1.82
N ASP A 178 6.13 10.52 2.51
CA ASP A 178 7.23 9.74 1.97
C ASP A 178 6.73 8.35 1.54
N LEU A 179 7.23 7.86 0.41
CA LEU A 179 6.79 6.60 -0.20
C LEU A 179 7.97 5.66 -0.51
N TRP A 180 8.00 4.47 0.10
CA TRP A 180 8.98 3.44 -0.25
C TRP A 180 8.34 2.20 -0.85
N ILE A 181 8.81 1.87 -2.05
CA ILE A 181 8.49 0.68 -2.83
C ILE A 181 9.83 0.15 -3.36
N ASN A 182 10.73 -0.20 -2.45
CA ASN A 182 12.15 -0.50 -2.76
C ASN A 182 12.65 -1.86 -2.22
N ASN A 183 11.95 -2.47 -1.26
CA ASN A 183 12.38 -3.74 -0.67
C ASN A 183 11.71 -4.95 -1.34
N ILE A 184 12.05 -6.19 -0.98
CA ILE A 184 11.30 -7.47 -1.19
C ILE A 184 10.59 -7.71 -2.56
N SER A 185 10.75 -8.87 -3.19
CA SER A 185 10.06 -9.18 -4.46
C SER A 185 8.52 -9.23 -4.32
N GLY A 186 7.81 -8.85 -5.39
CA GLY A 186 6.34 -8.83 -5.47
C GLY A 186 5.80 -7.55 -6.13
N THR A 187 4.50 -7.50 -6.39
CA THR A 187 3.84 -6.34 -7.04
C THR A 187 3.07 -5.49 -6.04
N ARG A 188 3.31 -4.17 -6.06
CA ARG A 188 2.60 -3.20 -5.22
C ARG A 188 1.48 -2.59 -6.03
N SER A 189 0.24 -2.85 -5.62
CA SER A 189 -0.93 -2.42 -6.36
C SER A 189 -1.59 -1.22 -5.70
N PHE A 190 -1.88 -0.20 -6.50
CA PHE A 190 -2.77 0.89 -6.11
C PHE A 190 -4.12 0.64 -6.77
N ASP A 191 -5.16 0.48 -5.97
CA ASP A 191 -6.54 0.26 -6.42
C ASP A 191 -7.35 1.52 -6.10
N VAL A 192 -7.73 2.27 -7.13
CA VAL A 192 -8.59 3.46 -6.98
C VAL A 192 -9.98 3.05 -7.47
N ALA A 193 -10.83 2.62 -6.55
CA ALA A 193 -11.98 1.79 -6.88
C ALA A 193 -13.01 2.52 -7.77
N HIS A 194 -13.25 3.80 -7.49
CA HIS A 194 -14.31 4.58 -8.13
C HIS A 194 -13.80 5.46 -9.27
N GLU A 195 -14.53 5.51 -10.38
CA GLU A 195 -14.17 6.30 -11.57
C GLU A 195 -14.03 7.80 -11.28
N SER A 196 -14.87 8.35 -10.38
CA SER A 196 -14.81 9.76 -9.99
C SER A 196 -13.64 10.10 -9.06
N ALA A 197 -12.97 9.09 -8.50
CA ALA A 197 -11.92 9.28 -7.52
C ALA A 197 -10.59 9.57 -8.20
N SER A 198 -9.80 10.45 -7.59
CA SER A 198 -8.45 10.74 -8.02
C SER A 198 -7.51 10.86 -6.83
N ILE A 199 -6.40 10.15 -6.84
CA ILE A 199 -5.38 10.25 -5.80
C ILE A 199 -4.13 10.85 -6.40
N THR A 200 -3.52 11.81 -5.70
CA THR A 200 -2.19 12.31 -6.02
C THR A 200 -1.22 11.97 -4.90
N LEU A 201 -0.21 11.16 -5.20
CA LEU A 201 0.92 10.86 -4.32
C LEU A 201 2.09 11.74 -4.74
N ALA A 202 2.33 12.86 -4.06
CA ALA A 202 3.36 13.81 -4.48
C ALA A 202 3.86 14.69 -3.32
N GLY A 203 5.17 14.92 -3.29
CA GLY A 203 5.84 15.73 -2.27
C GLY A 203 6.33 14.88 -1.09
N GLY A 204 7.52 15.16 -0.55
CA GLY A 204 8.20 14.23 0.37
C GLY A 204 9.33 13.47 -0.34
N ARG A 205 9.90 12.49 0.34
CA ARG A 205 10.98 11.61 -0.15
C ARG A 205 10.39 10.33 -0.73
N SER A 206 11.09 9.71 -1.67
CA SER A 206 10.63 8.45 -2.24
C SER A 206 11.74 7.57 -2.75
N GLU A 207 11.48 6.27 -2.77
CA GLU A 207 12.24 5.31 -3.57
C GLU A 207 11.27 4.27 -4.15
N ILE A 208 11.02 4.35 -5.46
CA ILE A 208 10.16 3.41 -6.18
C ILE A 208 11.04 2.62 -7.16
N SER A 209 11.52 1.47 -6.70
CA SER A 209 12.45 0.58 -7.45
C SER A 209 11.93 -0.87 -7.55
N ARG A 210 10.63 -1.07 -7.31
CA ARG A 210 9.93 -2.36 -7.39
C ARG A 210 8.68 -2.24 -8.24
N PRO A 211 8.13 -3.36 -8.76
CA PRO A 211 6.98 -3.34 -9.64
C PRO A 211 5.76 -2.66 -9.00
N ILE A 212 5.15 -1.74 -9.76
CA ILE A 212 3.88 -1.10 -9.41
C ILE A 212 2.77 -1.50 -10.37
N ARG A 213 1.55 -1.56 -9.86
CA ARG A 213 0.35 -1.87 -10.65
C ARG A 213 -0.77 -0.91 -10.29
N LYS A 214 -1.39 -0.29 -11.29
CA LYS A 214 -2.62 0.49 -11.12
C LYS A 214 -3.82 -0.37 -11.49
N THR A 215 -4.80 -0.44 -10.59
CA THR A 215 -6.10 -1.12 -10.74
C THR A 215 -7.23 -0.18 -10.34
N GLY A 216 -8.48 -0.60 -10.54
CA GLY A 216 -9.67 0.21 -10.23
C GLY A 216 -9.92 1.30 -11.28
N ALA A 217 -11.16 1.80 -11.32
CA ALA A 217 -11.64 2.70 -12.37
C ALA A 217 -11.10 4.14 -12.25
N GLY A 218 -10.71 4.58 -11.06
CA GLY A 218 -10.30 5.96 -10.79
C GLY A 218 -8.90 6.32 -11.27
N ALA A 219 -8.49 7.55 -11.00
CA ALA A 219 -7.19 8.09 -11.38
C ALA A 219 -6.15 8.01 -10.24
N LEU A 220 -4.91 7.71 -10.61
CA LEU A 220 -3.74 7.81 -9.74
C LEU A 220 -2.69 8.68 -10.41
N THR A 221 -2.22 9.71 -9.70
CA THR A 221 -1.07 10.51 -10.11
C THR A 221 0.10 10.22 -9.16
N ILE A 222 1.24 9.79 -9.70
CA ILE A 222 2.49 9.59 -8.97
C ILE A 222 3.45 10.72 -9.34
N GLY A 223 3.72 11.61 -8.37
CA GLY A 223 4.67 12.70 -8.47
C GLY A 223 6.07 12.36 -7.94
N TYR A 224 6.34 11.07 -7.72
CA TYR A 224 7.66 10.55 -7.34
C TYR A 224 8.35 9.90 -8.52
N ALA A 225 9.67 10.00 -8.59
CA ALA A 225 10.46 9.35 -9.63
C ALA A 225 10.46 7.83 -9.44
N ILE A 226 10.15 7.11 -10.50
CA ILE A 226 10.35 5.66 -10.61
C ILE A 226 11.77 5.41 -11.12
N SER A 227 12.44 4.39 -10.58
CA SER A 227 13.81 4.05 -10.95
C SER A 227 14.07 2.55 -10.96
N GLY A 228 15.30 2.16 -11.33
CA GLY A 228 15.80 0.79 -11.16
C GLY A 228 15.09 -0.26 -12.00
N ASP A 229 14.62 0.13 -13.19
CA ASP A 229 13.88 -0.71 -14.14
C ASP A 229 12.61 -1.33 -13.52
N ALA A 230 11.99 -0.63 -12.58
CA ALA A 230 10.75 -1.06 -11.95
C ALA A 230 9.65 -1.25 -13.01
N PRO A 231 9.07 -2.45 -13.16
CA PRO A 231 7.95 -2.68 -14.06
C PRO A 231 6.71 -1.89 -13.66
N VAL A 232 5.97 -1.40 -14.65
CA VAL A 232 4.72 -0.66 -14.44
C VAL A 232 3.58 -1.39 -15.16
N ALA A 233 2.51 -1.69 -14.44
CA ALA A 233 1.30 -2.25 -15.04
C ALA A 233 0.09 -1.34 -14.80
N VAL A 234 -0.78 -1.22 -15.80
CA VAL A 234 -2.08 -0.55 -15.68
C VAL A 234 -3.16 -1.50 -16.16
N ASP A 235 -4.04 -1.88 -15.24
CA ASP A 235 -5.15 -2.80 -15.46
C ASP A 235 -6.51 -2.10 -15.40
N GLY A 236 -6.55 -0.79 -15.18
CA GLY A 236 -7.77 -0.01 -15.13
C GLY A 236 -7.54 1.46 -14.76
N GLY A 237 -8.47 2.31 -15.23
CA GLY A 237 -8.47 3.74 -14.93
C GLY A 237 -7.31 4.50 -15.58
N LEU A 238 -6.85 5.53 -14.88
CA LEU A 238 -5.77 6.41 -15.32
C LEU A 238 -4.57 6.34 -14.36
N LEU A 239 -3.37 6.16 -14.89
CA LEU A 239 -2.10 6.38 -14.19
C LEU A 239 -1.36 7.56 -14.81
N THR A 240 -1.03 8.59 -14.03
CA THR A 240 -0.23 9.73 -14.49
C THR A 240 1.10 9.75 -13.75
N LEU A 241 2.22 9.73 -14.49
CA LEU A 241 3.57 9.84 -13.95
C LEU A 241 4.11 11.25 -14.27
N THR A 242 4.29 12.08 -13.25
CA THR A 242 4.65 13.50 -13.43
C THR A 242 6.10 13.84 -13.13
N ALA A 243 6.78 13.03 -12.31
CA ALA A 243 8.21 13.22 -12.05
C ALA A 243 9.06 12.74 -13.24
N PRO A 244 10.26 13.32 -13.44
CA PRO A 244 11.28 12.71 -14.30
C PRO A 244 11.65 11.33 -13.75
N ASN A 245 11.44 10.27 -14.53
CA ASN A 245 11.71 8.91 -14.11
C ASN A 245 13.11 8.48 -14.56
N SER A 246 13.81 7.73 -13.71
CA SER A 246 15.18 7.29 -13.92
C SER A 246 15.23 5.80 -14.23
N SER A 247 14.68 5.43 -15.40
CA SER A 247 14.59 4.05 -15.93
C SER A 247 13.35 3.28 -15.43
N ILE A 248 12.20 3.52 -16.05
CA ILE A 248 11.00 2.69 -15.92
C ILE A 248 11.22 1.40 -16.70
N GLY A 249 10.99 0.25 -16.06
CA GLY A 249 11.15 -1.04 -16.69
C GLY A 249 10.03 -1.37 -17.69
N ASN A 250 9.83 -2.67 -17.91
CA ASN A 250 8.76 -3.15 -18.77
C ASN A 250 7.41 -2.58 -18.33
N THR A 251 6.71 -1.98 -19.29
CA THR A 251 5.44 -1.31 -19.05
C THR A 251 4.34 -2.01 -19.82
N THR A 252 3.27 -2.38 -19.12
CA THR A 252 2.12 -3.08 -19.71
C THR A 252 0.82 -2.36 -19.36
N VAL A 253 0.09 -1.93 -20.38
CA VAL A 253 -1.26 -1.37 -20.22
C VAL A 253 -2.25 -2.42 -20.74
N HIS A 254 -2.86 -3.17 -19.83
CA HIS A 254 -3.88 -4.17 -20.16
C HIS A 254 -5.23 -3.48 -20.45
N GLN A 255 -5.57 -2.48 -19.65
CA GLN A 255 -6.77 -1.66 -19.78
C GLN A 255 -6.52 -0.27 -19.19
N GLY A 256 -7.24 0.74 -19.69
CA GLY A 256 -7.08 2.12 -19.23
C GLY A 256 -5.96 2.87 -19.93
N ARG A 257 -5.43 3.90 -19.27
CA ARG A 257 -4.44 4.81 -19.85
C ARG A 257 -3.32 5.10 -18.87
N ILE A 258 -2.09 5.14 -19.37
CA ILE A 258 -0.95 5.76 -18.67
C ILE A 258 -0.57 7.07 -19.35
N VAL A 259 -0.21 8.09 -18.58
CA VAL A 259 0.27 9.38 -19.04
C VAL A 259 1.67 9.59 -18.49
N LEU A 260 2.64 9.86 -19.38
CA LEU A 260 3.99 10.26 -19.01
C LEU A 260 4.19 11.71 -19.42
N THR A 261 4.55 12.57 -18.47
CA THR A 261 4.87 13.99 -18.77
C THR A 261 6.35 14.23 -19.04
N ASN A 262 7.17 13.19 -18.93
CA ASN A 262 8.60 13.17 -19.21
C ASN A 262 8.94 11.82 -19.86
N SER A 263 9.95 11.79 -20.73
CA SER A 263 10.57 10.51 -21.09
C SER A 263 11.20 9.88 -19.85
N GLY A 264 11.32 8.56 -19.85
CA GLY A 264 11.89 7.83 -18.73
C GLY A 264 11.77 6.31 -18.81
N PHE A 265 11.34 5.74 -19.95
CA PHE A 265 11.46 4.29 -20.15
C PHE A 265 12.94 3.88 -20.21
N ALA A 266 13.23 2.67 -19.74
CA ALA A 266 14.55 2.08 -19.89
C ALA A 266 14.79 1.71 -21.35
N ASP A 267 16.00 1.93 -21.87
CA ASP A 267 16.36 1.59 -23.26
C ASP A 267 16.11 0.10 -23.60
N GLN A 268 16.22 -0.79 -22.62
CA GLN A 268 15.99 -2.24 -22.78
C GLN A 268 14.54 -2.67 -22.48
N SER A 269 13.67 -1.71 -22.16
CA SER A 269 12.28 -2.01 -21.78
C SER A 269 11.44 -2.48 -22.97
N THR A 270 10.42 -3.25 -22.63
CA THR A 270 9.28 -3.54 -23.50
C THR A 270 8.09 -2.69 -23.09
N VAL A 271 7.47 -2.01 -24.05
CA VAL A 271 6.18 -1.35 -23.87
C VAL A 271 5.09 -2.18 -24.54
N THR A 272 4.10 -2.63 -23.77
CA THR A 272 2.97 -3.45 -24.25
C THR A 272 1.66 -2.70 -24.03
N ILE A 273 0.87 -2.52 -25.10
CA ILE A 273 -0.42 -1.84 -25.07
C ILE A 273 -1.47 -2.77 -25.67
N ALA A 274 -2.48 -3.15 -24.88
CA ALA A 274 -3.59 -3.98 -25.35
C ALA A 274 -4.58 -3.17 -26.23
N GLU A 275 -5.48 -3.86 -26.93
CA GLU A 275 -6.43 -3.25 -27.89
C GLU A 275 -7.27 -2.09 -27.36
N LYS A 276 -7.59 -2.08 -26.06
CA LYS A 276 -8.44 -1.06 -25.40
C LYS A 276 -7.66 -0.16 -24.45
N ALA A 277 -6.35 -0.13 -24.61
CA ALA A 277 -5.43 0.60 -23.75
C ALA A 277 -4.70 1.67 -24.55
N SER A 278 -4.20 2.70 -23.85
CA SER A 278 -3.40 3.74 -24.49
C SER A 278 -2.30 4.29 -23.58
N ILE A 279 -1.31 4.91 -24.22
CA ILE A 279 -0.26 5.69 -23.57
C ILE A 279 -0.34 7.13 -24.09
N SER A 280 -0.34 8.10 -23.18
CA SER A 280 -0.06 9.49 -23.54
C SER A 280 1.40 9.81 -23.29
N LEU A 281 2.09 10.25 -24.33
CA LEU A 281 3.46 10.74 -24.29
C LEU A 281 3.41 12.27 -24.28
N ASP A 282 3.07 12.84 -23.13
CA ASP A 282 2.86 14.28 -22.92
C ASP A 282 4.18 15.01 -22.64
N PHE A 283 5.19 14.71 -23.45
CA PHE A 283 6.50 15.36 -23.48
C PHE A 283 6.91 15.62 -24.94
N THR A 284 7.97 16.38 -25.15
CA THR A 284 8.52 16.63 -26.50
C THR A 284 9.75 15.73 -26.72
N GLY A 285 9.85 15.14 -27.92
CA GLY A 285 11.00 14.34 -28.33
C GLY A 285 10.77 12.83 -28.24
N ASP A 286 11.87 12.10 -28.12
CA ASP A 286 11.90 10.64 -28.27
C ASP A 286 12.30 9.98 -26.95
N ASP A 287 11.66 8.86 -26.65
CA ASP A 287 12.05 7.94 -25.58
C ASP A 287 12.43 6.58 -26.20
N ARG A 288 13.53 5.99 -25.74
CA ARG A 288 14.09 4.78 -26.37
C ARG A 288 13.57 3.53 -25.67
N VAL A 289 13.21 2.54 -26.48
CA VAL A 289 12.77 1.23 -25.98
C VAL A 289 13.32 0.12 -26.89
N ALA A 290 13.45 -1.09 -26.36
CA ALA A 290 13.93 -2.22 -27.15
C ALA A 290 12.81 -2.88 -27.97
N LYS A 291 11.57 -2.79 -27.49
CA LYS A 291 10.43 -3.50 -28.07
C LYS A 291 9.12 -2.79 -27.76
N VAL A 292 8.24 -2.73 -28.76
CA VAL A 292 6.86 -2.28 -28.60
C VAL A 292 5.92 -3.42 -29.00
N ILE A 293 4.89 -3.68 -28.20
CA ILE A 293 3.85 -4.67 -28.50
C ILE A 293 2.50 -3.96 -28.53
N LEU A 294 1.84 -3.92 -29.68
CA LEU A 294 0.55 -3.24 -29.89
C LEU A 294 -0.51 -4.28 -30.24
N ALA A 295 -1.53 -4.43 -29.39
CA ALA A 295 -2.60 -5.41 -29.58
C ALA A 295 -2.07 -6.83 -29.90
N GLY A 296 -1.01 -7.25 -29.21
CA GLY A 296 -0.34 -8.54 -29.44
C GLY A 296 0.66 -8.60 -30.60
N THR A 297 0.68 -7.58 -31.47
CA THR A 297 1.67 -7.48 -32.55
C THR A 297 3.00 -7.00 -31.98
N THR A 298 4.06 -7.78 -32.17
CA THR A 298 5.39 -7.45 -31.65
C THR A 298 6.20 -6.68 -32.69
N HIS A 299 6.76 -5.54 -32.27
CA HIS A 299 7.64 -4.71 -33.08
C HIS A 299 9.03 -4.65 -32.43
N THR A 300 10.04 -5.06 -33.18
CA THR A 300 11.47 -5.03 -32.79
C THR A 300 12.38 -4.38 -33.84
N ALA A 301 11.83 -4.03 -35.01
CA ALA A 301 12.57 -3.32 -36.04
C ALA A 301 12.68 -1.81 -35.69
N PRO A 302 13.73 -1.11 -36.15
CA PRO A 302 13.85 0.32 -35.94
C PRO A 302 12.63 1.09 -36.44
N GLY A 303 12.15 2.04 -35.64
CA GLY A 303 10.92 2.75 -35.96
C GLY A 303 10.47 3.71 -34.86
N ARG A 304 9.54 4.59 -35.22
CA ARG A 304 8.91 5.58 -34.34
C ARG A 304 7.46 5.19 -34.09
N TYR A 305 7.02 5.28 -32.84
CA TYR A 305 5.69 4.93 -32.37
C TYR A 305 5.12 6.11 -31.60
N ASP A 306 4.10 6.76 -32.15
CA ASP A 306 3.51 7.99 -31.61
C ASP A 306 2.05 8.17 -32.07
N ALA A 307 1.45 9.30 -31.69
CA ALA A 307 0.08 9.63 -32.04
C ALA A 307 -0.16 9.85 -33.55
N THR A 308 0.90 10.06 -34.35
CA THR A 308 0.78 10.25 -35.80
C THR A 308 0.82 8.93 -36.56
N THR A 309 1.62 7.98 -36.08
CA THR A 309 1.86 6.67 -36.69
C THR A 309 0.92 5.60 -36.15
N PHE A 310 0.58 5.66 -34.86
CA PHE A 310 -0.26 4.68 -34.16
C PHE A 310 -1.30 5.38 -33.24
N PRO A 311 -2.21 6.22 -33.80
CA PRO A 311 -3.17 7.04 -33.04
C PRO A 311 -4.16 6.25 -32.17
N ALA A 312 -4.36 4.97 -32.44
CA ALA A 312 -5.20 4.10 -31.61
C ALA A 312 -4.58 3.80 -30.24
N PHE A 313 -3.24 3.82 -30.14
CA PHE A 313 -2.50 3.43 -28.94
C PHE A 313 -1.79 4.60 -28.26
N PHE A 314 -1.50 5.67 -29.01
CA PHE A 314 -0.72 6.80 -28.52
C PHE A 314 -1.46 8.14 -28.67
N SER A 315 -1.27 9.00 -27.68
CA SER A 315 -1.61 10.42 -27.71
C SER A 315 -0.44 11.26 -27.20
N GLY A 316 -0.52 12.59 -27.33
CA GLY A 316 0.55 13.51 -26.90
C GLY A 316 1.53 13.86 -28.02
N SER A 317 2.56 14.63 -27.69
CA SER A 317 3.56 15.17 -28.64
C SER A 317 4.84 14.34 -28.72
N GLY A 318 5.05 13.41 -27.78
CA GLY A 318 6.24 12.59 -27.68
C GLY A 318 6.14 11.33 -28.53
N SER A 319 7.24 10.57 -28.58
CA SER A 319 7.30 9.30 -29.31
C SER A 319 8.15 8.27 -28.58
N LEU A 320 7.85 6.99 -28.81
CA LEU A 320 8.78 5.90 -28.54
C LEU A 320 9.58 5.61 -29.80
N VAL A 321 10.86 5.29 -29.63
CA VAL A 321 11.76 4.93 -30.72
C VAL A 321 12.45 3.62 -30.40
N ILE A 322 12.35 2.67 -31.31
CA ILE A 322 13.25 1.51 -31.36
C ILE A 322 14.46 1.95 -32.20
N PRO A 323 15.67 2.03 -31.61
CA PRO A 323 16.82 2.57 -32.31
C PRO A 323 17.37 1.62 -33.37
N GLY A 324 17.89 2.19 -34.46
CA GLY A 324 18.67 1.49 -35.47
C GLY A 324 18.92 2.39 -36.68
N ASN A 325 19.90 2.03 -37.50
CA ASN A 325 20.10 2.70 -38.78
C ASN A 325 18.97 2.24 -39.71
N ALA A 326 18.37 3.13 -40.49
CA ALA A 326 17.55 2.70 -41.62
C ALA A 326 18.41 1.72 -42.45
N GLU A 327 17.91 0.51 -42.70
CA GLU A 327 18.58 -0.36 -43.66
C GLU A 327 18.63 0.40 -45.00
N PRO A 328 19.82 0.53 -45.63
CA PRO A 328 19.99 1.31 -46.85
C PRO A 328 19.14 0.82 -48.02
#